data_AF-B8IVK4-F1
#
_entry.id   AF-B8IVK4-F1
#
_cell.length_a   1.000
_cell.length_b   1.000
_cell.length_c   1.000
_cell.angle_alpha   90.00
_cell.angle_beta   90.00
_cell.angle_gamma   90.00
#
_symmetry.space_group_name_H-M   'P 1'
#
loop_
_entity.id
_entity.type
_entity.pdbx_description
1 polymer ?
#
loop_
_entity_poly.entity_id
_entity_poly.type
_entity_poly.pdbx_seq_one_letter_code
_entity_poly.pdbx_strand_id
1 'polypeptide(L)'
;MTTNEVPVVYRIGHATVTRISEITAEFPAGKLLPDYDPALERPDPVGSSPVDAAGGQLTVSVHSWLVRIGGLTVLVDAGIGNGKTRASKLFDHLDTPWLDRLATAGARPEDVTHVLLTHLHTDHVGWNTVPGDGGWVPTFPNARTLMPHRGYELFMSPEGRARPNHDMFADSVLPVVAAGRTEFVPPEGGESLADFTYVPTPGHSPDHMSILLRSDGREALFAGDVLHHPVQVARPDWCSMFCEAPEEARRSRLRMLDLAAERRLIWFSSHCAGTSAGTVARNGERFTWTFL
;
A
#
# COMPACT_ATOMS: atom_id res chain seq x y z
N MET A 1 24.75 -3.45 6.78
CA MET A 1 24.59 -4.70 7.57
C MET A 1 23.13 -4.76 7.98
N THR A 2 22.28 -5.42 7.18
CA THR A 2 20.87 -5.65 7.55
C THR A 2 20.84 -6.85 8.47
N THR A 3 20.50 -6.64 9.73
CA THR A 3 20.15 -7.73 10.65
C THR A 3 19.03 -8.54 10.01
N ASN A 4 19.20 -9.87 9.90
CA ASN A 4 18.13 -10.82 9.58
C ASN A 4 17.13 -10.79 10.74
N GLU A 5 16.30 -9.75 10.76
CA GLU A 5 15.22 -9.62 11.73
C GLU A 5 14.10 -10.54 11.29
N VAL A 6 13.68 -11.44 12.18
CA VAL A 6 12.56 -12.35 11.91
C VAL A 6 11.31 -11.49 11.67
N PRO A 7 10.62 -11.63 10.53
CA PRO A 7 9.46 -10.81 10.24
C PRO A 7 8.37 -10.97 11.30
N VAL A 8 7.79 -9.85 11.76
CA VAL A 8 6.62 -9.89 12.64
C VAL A 8 5.44 -10.48 11.89
N VAL A 9 4.74 -11.43 12.52
CA VAL A 9 3.56 -12.10 11.97
C VAL A 9 2.33 -11.71 12.77
N TYR A 10 1.41 -10.99 12.12
CA TYR A 10 0.10 -10.66 12.69
C TYR A 10 -0.90 -11.77 12.37
N ARG A 11 -1.84 -12.05 13.29
CA ARG A 11 -2.86 -13.08 13.11
C ARG A 11 -4.26 -12.48 13.13
N ILE A 12 -5.05 -12.77 12.11
CA ILE A 12 -6.44 -12.31 11.93
C ILE A 12 -7.28 -13.55 11.71
N GLY A 13 -7.93 -14.05 12.76
CA GLY A 13 -8.63 -15.35 12.70
C GLY A 13 -7.68 -16.48 12.29
N HIS A 14 -7.93 -17.09 11.14
CA HIS A 14 -7.07 -18.11 10.54
C HIS A 14 -5.99 -17.54 9.60
N ALA A 15 -6.05 -16.25 9.28
CA ALA A 15 -5.06 -15.60 8.42
C ALA A 15 -3.79 -15.21 9.20
N THR A 16 -2.65 -15.24 8.50
CA THR A 16 -1.41 -14.57 8.95
C THR A 16 -1.02 -13.48 7.98
N VAL A 17 -0.53 -12.36 8.48
CA VAL A 17 -0.08 -11.20 7.70
C VAL A 17 1.36 -10.84 8.09
N THR A 18 2.21 -10.61 7.09
CA THR A 18 3.64 -10.32 7.28
C THR A 18 4.08 -9.22 6.33
N ARG A 19 4.81 -8.24 6.83
CA ARG A 19 5.35 -7.13 6.02
C ARG A 19 6.57 -7.57 5.22
N ILE A 20 6.61 -7.25 3.93
CA ILE A 20 7.80 -7.38 3.07
C ILE A 20 8.34 -5.98 2.77
N SER A 21 9.27 -5.52 3.60
CA SER A 21 9.83 -4.17 3.49
C SER A 21 10.66 -3.99 2.22
N GLU A 22 10.58 -2.83 1.58
CA GLU A 22 11.44 -2.46 0.46
C GLU A 22 12.40 -1.33 0.85
N ILE A 23 11.85 -0.13 1.07
CA ILE A 23 12.60 1.06 1.48
C ILE A 23 11.83 1.87 2.52
N THR A 24 12.54 2.82 3.13
CA THR A 24 11.97 3.95 3.86
C THR A 24 12.50 5.23 3.27
N ALA A 25 11.70 6.29 3.31
CA ALA A 25 12.08 7.61 2.82
C ALA A 25 11.65 8.69 3.81
N GLU A 26 12.47 9.72 3.96
CA GLU A 26 12.15 10.87 4.78
C GLU A 26 11.73 12.04 3.91
N PHE A 27 10.66 12.73 4.33
CA PHE A 27 10.15 13.92 3.69
C PHE A 27 10.07 15.07 4.71
N PRO A 28 10.41 16.31 4.31
CA PRO A 28 10.02 17.46 5.10
C PRO A 28 8.51 17.45 5.34
N ALA A 29 8.07 17.66 6.58
CA ALA A 29 6.67 17.47 6.97
C ALA A 29 5.72 18.31 6.12
N GLY A 30 6.01 19.60 5.93
CA GLY A 30 5.25 20.51 5.07
C GLY A 30 5.34 20.21 3.57
N LYS A 31 6.29 19.36 3.13
CA LYS A 31 6.34 18.86 1.76
C LYS A 31 5.41 17.67 1.60
N LEU A 32 5.47 16.69 2.52
CA LEU A 32 4.59 15.53 2.48
C LEU A 32 3.13 15.92 2.69
N LEU A 33 2.87 16.78 3.68
CA LEU A 33 1.57 17.26 4.10
C LEU A 33 1.55 18.81 4.01
N PRO A 34 1.07 19.40 2.91
CA PRO A 34 1.13 20.86 2.70
C PRO A 34 0.47 21.71 3.80
N ASP A 35 -0.56 21.19 4.45
CA ASP A 35 -1.28 21.86 5.54
C ASP A 35 -0.70 21.56 6.94
N TYR A 36 0.46 20.90 7.01
CA TYR A 36 1.12 20.55 8.26
C TYR A 36 1.41 21.79 9.11
N ASP A 37 0.95 21.75 10.36
CA ASP A 37 1.22 22.78 11.36
C ASP A 37 1.56 22.13 12.72
N PRO A 38 2.83 22.18 13.16
CA PRO A 38 3.27 21.60 14.43
C PRO A 38 2.70 22.30 15.67
N ALA A 39 2.01 23.44 15.52
CA ALA A 39 1.25 24.09 16.59
C ALA A 39 -0.13 23.46 16.78
N LEU A 40 -0.69 22.82 15.75
CA LEU A 40 -2.00 22.19 15.80
C LEU A 40 -1.96 20.70 16.14
N GLU A 41 -0.98 19.98 15.60
CA GLU A 41 -0.76 18.56 15.91
C GLU A 41 0.72 18.24 15.71
N ARG A 42 1.30 17.47 16.63
CA ARG A 42 2.68 17.01 16.50
C ARG A 42 2.68 15.51 16.23
N PRO A 43 3.47 15.03 15.26
CA PRO A 43 3.73 13.62 15.09
C PRO A 43 4.21 13.04 16.43
N ASP A 44 3.62 11.94 16.89
CA ASP A 44 4.03 11.27 18.13
C ASP A 44 5.49 10.77 17.96
N PRO A 45 6.45 11.27 18.77
CA PRO A 45 7.84 10.84 18.70
C PRO A 45 8.07 9.46 19.33
N VAL A 46 7.07 8.85 19.98
CA VAL A 46 7.21 7.58 20.68
C VAL A 46 6.62 6.42 19.86
N GLY A 47 7.49 5.47 19.52
CA GLY A 47 7.07 4.07 19.34
C GLY A 47 7.58 3.42 18.06
N SER A 48 7.36 4.02 16.89
CA SER A 48 7.73 3.33 15.66
C SER A 48 7.76 4.15 14.36
N SER A 49 7.24 5.37 14.27
CA SER A 49 7.56 6.24 13.11
C SER A 49 8.70 7.17 13.52
N PRO A 50 9.94 7.00 13.04
CA PRO A 50 11.00 7.94 13.38
C PRO A 50 10.65 9.30 12.76
N VAL A 51 10.27 10.21 13.64
CA VAL A 51 10.23 11.65 13.39
C VAL A 51 11.55 12.18 13.92
N ASP A 52 12.17 13.16 13.27
CA ASP A 52 13.22 13.90 13.95
C ASP A 52 12.63 14.56 15.22
N ALA A 53 13.44 14.78 16.26
CA ALA A 53 12.97 15.36 17.52
C ALA A 53 12.30 16.75 17.34
N ALA A 54 12.48 17.37 16.18
CA ALA A 54 11.90 18.65 15.80
C ALA A 54 10.52 18.54 15.12
N GLY A 55 10.08 17.36 14.68
CA GLY A 55 8.84 17.18 13.91
C GLY A 55 8.91 17.77 12.50
N GLY A 56 10.12 18.00 11.98
CA GLY A 56 10.39 18.57 10.67
C GLY A 56 10.47 17.54 9.55
N GLN A 57 10.74 16.27 9.89
CA GLN A 57 10.87 15.15 8.94
C GLN A 57 9.88 14.04 9.26
N LEU A 58 9.11 13.60 8.27
CA LEU A 58 8.20 12.47 8.35
C LEU A 58 8.76 11.29 7.56
N THR A 59 8.86 10.13 8.20
CA THR A 59 9.29 8.91 7.55
C THR A 59 8.10 8.15 6.98
N VAL A 60 8.20 7.75 5.72
CA VAL A 60 7.28 6.82 5.06
C VAL A 60 8.02 5.52 4.73
N SER A 61 7.30 4.40 4.72
CA SER A 61 7.79 3.12 4.24
C SER A 61 7.18 2.80 2.89
N VAL A 62 7.86 1.99 2.08
CA VAL A 62 7.27 1.27 0.97
C VAL A 62 7.50 -0.22 1.22
N HIS A 63 6.42 -0.99 1.14
CA HIS A 63 6.42 -2.42 1.42
C HIS A 63 5.17 -3.09 0.85
N SER A 64 5.19 -4.42 0.86
CA SER A 64 4.02 -5.26 0.55
C SER A 64 3.55 -5.99 1.80
N TRP A 65 2.31 -6.49 1.76
CA TRP A 65 1.79 -7.41 2.77
C TRP A 65 1.63 -8.82 2.21
N LEU A 66 2.32 -9.78 2.80
CA LEU A 66 2.13 -11.21 2.53
C LEU A 66 1.06 -11.76 3.47
N VAL A 67 -0.04 -12.26 2.90
CA VAL A 67 -1.17 -12.85 3.60
C VAL A 67 -1.25 -14.34 3.30
N ARG A 68 -1.42 -15.18 4.33
CA ARG A 68 -1.76 -16.59 4.16
C ARG A 68 -3.12 -16.88 4.78
N ILE A 69 -4.04 -17.44 4.01
CA ILE A 69 -5.39 -17.79 4.45
C ILE A 69 -5.96 -18.87 3.53
N GLY A 70 -6.61 -19.91 4.08
CA GLY A 70 -7.32 -20.91 3.28
C GLY A 70 -6.48 -21.65 2.24
N GLY A 71 -5.15 -21.77 2.45
CA GLY A 71 -4.22 -22.36 1.48
C GLY A 71 -3.74 -21.38 0.39
N LEU A 72 -4.23 -20.14 0.39
CA LEU A 72 -3.77 -19.06 -0.49
C LEU A 72 -2.54 -18.38 0.11
N THR A 73 -1.62 -18.01 -0.78
CA THR A 73 -0.53 -17.06 -0.53
C THR A 73 -0.83 -15.82 -1.34
N VAL A 74 -1.15 -14.72 -0.69
CA VAL A 74 -1.62 -13.48 -1.31
C VAL A 74 -0.66 -12.34 -1.01
N LEU A 75 -0.26 -11.57 -2.01
CA LEU A 75 0.41 -10.30 -1.81
C LEU A 75 -0.61 -9.17 -1.95
N VAL A 76 -0.61 -8.23 -1.01
CA VAL A 76 -1.27 -6.93 -1.17
C VAL A 76 -0.20 -5.89 -1.50
N ASP A 77 -0.32 -5.32 -2.69
CA ASP A 77 0.67 -4.48 -3.37
C ASP A 77 2.05 -5.14 -3.56
N ALA A 78 2.87 -4.56 -4.44
CA ALA A 78 4.11 -5.14 -4.94
C ALA A 78 5.28 -4.13 -4.98
N GLY A 79 5.29 -3.09 -4.14
CA GLY A 79 6.46 -2.20 -4.04
C GLY A 79 6.84 -1.49 -5.35
N ILE A 80 8.10 -1.05 -5.45
CA ILE A 80 8.68 -0.22 -6.52
C ILE A 80 9.39 -1.05 -7.59
N GLY A 81 10.03 -2.15 -7.20
CA GLY A 81 10.72 -3.05 -8.12
C GLY A 81 12.13 -2.58 -8.49
N ASN A 82 13.05 -3.53 -8.67
CA ASN A 82 14.43 -3.23 -9.02
C ASN A 82 14.63 -2.93 -10.51
N GLY A 83 15.69 -2.18 -10.84
CA GLY A 83 16.21 -1.99 -12.19
C GLY A 83 15.37 -1.11 -13.12
N LYS A 84 14.30 -0.49 -12.59
CA LYS A 84 13.34 0.30 -13.35
C LYS A 84 13.75 1.77 -13.42
N THR A 85 13.66 2.37 -14.61
CA THR A 85 13.87 3.83 -14.76
C THR A 85 12.64 4.57 -14.24
N ARG A 86 12.84 5.56 -13.36
CA ARG A 86 11.78 6.34 -12.73
C ARG A 86 12.13 7.82 -12.69
N ALA A 87 11.11 8.68 -12.87
CA ALA A 87 11.29 10.13 -12.75
C ALA A 87 11.74 10.56 -11.34
N SER A 88 11.31 9.84 -10.30
CA SER A 88 11.76 10.07 -8.93
C SER A 88 13.11 9.40 -8.68
N LYS A 89 14.13 10.18 -8.34
CA LYS A 89 15.45 9.65 -7.92
C LYS A 89 15.39 8.70 -6.74
N LEU A 90 14.35 8.76 -5.91
CA LEU A 90 14.14 7.84 -4.79
C LEU A 90 13.85 6.42 -5.27
N PHE A 91 13.26 6.27 -6.46
CA PHE A 91 12.77 5.00 -7.01
C PHE A 91 13.55 4.56 -8.25
N ASP A 92 14.42 5.43 -8.77
CA ASP A 92 15.14 5.21 -10.02
C ASP A 92 16.24 4.16 -9.84
N HIS A 93 16.22 3.13 -10.68
CA HIS A 93 17.19 2.04 -10.71
C HIS A 93 17.46 1.40 -9.35
N LEU A 94 16.42 1.17 -8.56
CA LEU A 94 16.54 0.50 -7.27
C LEU A 94 17.21 -0.88 -7.39
N ASP A 95 17.95 -1.24 -6.35
CA ASP A 95 18.51 -2.56 -6.14
C ASP A 95 18.35 -2.93 -4.66
N THR A 96 17.18 -3.47 -4.32
CA THR A 96 16.80 -3.85 -2.96
C THR A 96 16.67 -5.38 -2.83
N PRO A 97 16.89 -5.96 -1.63
CA PRO A 97 16.76 -7.40 -1.41
C PRO A 97 15.29 -7.81 -1.17
N TRP A 98 14.32 -7.21 -1.88
CA TRP A 98 12.90 -7.45 -1.63
C TRP A 98 12.50 -8.92 -1.85
N LEU A 99 13.01 -9.57 -2.89
CA LEU A 99 12.78 -11.00 -3.14
C LEU A 99 13.38 -11.89 -2.04
N ASP A 100 14.56 -11.54 -1.51
CA ASP A 100 15.15 -12.26 -0.37
C ASP A 100 14.31 -12.08 0.90
N ARG A 101 13.69 -10.89 1.08
CA ARG A 101 12.77 -10.62 2.19
C ARG A 101 11.46 -11.37 2.03
N LEU A 102 10.94 -11.53 0.80
CA LEU A 102 9.80 -12.40 0.51
C LEU A 102 10.11 -13.86 0.89
N ALA A 103 11.29 -14.35 0.49
CA ALA A 103 11.77 -15.70 0.86
C ALA A 103 11.92 -15.86 2.37
N THR A 104 12.44 -14.84 3.07
CA THR A 104 12.55 -14.82 4.53
C THR A 104 11.18 -14.85 5.22
N ALA A 105 10.16 -14.22 4.64
CA ALA A 105 8.77 -14.33 5.09
C ALA A 105 8.10 -15.67 4.70
N GLY A 106 8.85 -16.57 4.06
CA GLY A 106 8.47 -17.95 3.77
C GLY A 106 7.72 -18.15 2.46
N ALA A 107 7.85 -17.24 1.50
CA ALA A 107 7.25 -17.40 0.18
C ALA A 107 8.29 -17.14 -0.92
N ARG A 108 8.22 -17.90 -2.00
CA ARG A 108 8.94 -17.61 -3.25
C ARG A 108 7.94 -17.06 -4.26
N PRO A 109 8.38 -16.40 -5.34
CA PRO A 109 7.45 -15.83 -6.32
C PRO A 109 6.48 -16.87 -6.93
N GLU A 110 6.91 -18.12 -7.09
CA GLU A 110 6.08 -19.23 -7.55
C GLU A 110 5.02 -19.69 -6.54
N ASP A 111 5.19 -19.39 -5.25
CA ASP A 111 4.24 -19.74 -4.19
C ASP A 111 3.07 -18.75 -4.13
N VAL A 112 3.23 -17.54 -4.69
CA VAL A 112 2.21 -16.50 -4.69
C VAL A 112 1.07 -16.90 -5.61
N THR A 113 -0.11 -17.03 -5.02
CA THR A 113 -1.35 -17.41 -5.72
C THR A 113 -2.13 -16.21 -6.24
N HIS A 114 -2.04 -15.07 -5.54
CA HIS A 114 -2.75 -13.85 -5.91
C HIS A 114 -1.91 -12.62 -5.56
N VAL A 115 -2.02 -11.59 -6.41
CA VAL A 115 -1.57 -10.24 -6.10
C VAL A 115 -2.79 -9.33 -6.13
N LEU A 116 -3.08 -8.66 -5.02
CA LEU A 116 -4.17 -7.71 -4.86
C LEU A 116 -3.58 -6.30 -4.90
N LEU A 117 -3.88 -5.52 -5.93
CA LEU A 117 -3.42 -4.13 -6.02
C LEU A 117 -4.47 -3.19 -5.45
N THR A 118 -4.07 -2.29 -4.56
CA THR A 118 -4.93 -1.22 -4.02
C THR A 118 -5.20 -0.15 -5.08
N HIS A 119 -4.17 0.21 -5.84
CA HIS A 119 -4.20 1.18 -6.93
C HIS A 119 -2.94 1.07 -7.79
N LEU A 120 -2.91 1.79 -8.92
CA LEU A 120 -1.81 1.73 -9.88
C LEU A 120 -0.82 2.91 -9.73
N HIS A 121 -0.10 2.97 -8.60
CA HIS A 121 1.08 3.82 -8.42
C HIS A 121 2.39 3.04 -8.35
N THR A 122 3.49 3.75 -8.68
CA THR A 122 4.81 3.18 -8.97
C THR A 122 5.29 2.23 -7.87
N ASP A 123 5.06 2.62 -6.63
CA ASP A 123 5.45 1.96 -5.39
C ASP A 123 4.48 0.88 -4.91
N HIS A 124 3.49 0.53 -5.73
CA HIS A 124 2.52 -0.53 -5.47
C HIS A 124 2.53 -1.64 -6.51
N VAL A 125 3.13 -1.40 -7.68
CA VAL A 125 3.05 -2.35 -8.82
C VAL A 125 4.39 -2.89 -9.26
N GLY A 126 5.50 -2.32 -8.79
CA GLY A 126 6.81 -2.52 -9.38
C GLY A 126 7.27 -3.97 -9.44
N TRP A 127 7.21 -4.70 -8.33
CA TRP A 127 7.56 -6.11 -8.27
C TRP A 127 6.54 -7.03 -8.94
N ASN A 128 5.48 -6.52 -9.58
CA ASN A 128 4.68 -7.35 -10.50
C ASN A 128 5.52 -7.89 -11.66
N THR A 129 6.64 -7.25 -11.97
CA THR A 129 7.55 -7.67 -13.03
C THR A 129 9.02 -7.62 -12.63
N VAL A 130 9.82 -8.45 -13.28
CA VAL A 130 11.29 -8.47 -13.20
C VAL A 130 11.88 -8.40 -14.61
N PRO A 131 13.17 -8.02 -14.74
CA PRO A 131 13.86 -8.12 -16.03
C PRO A 131 13.85 -9.56 -16.55
N GLY A 132 13.55 -9.73 -17.83
CA GLY A 132 13.58 -11.01 -18.54
C GLY A 132 13.99 -10.84 -20.00
N ASP A 133 13.95 -11.93 -20.75
CA ASP A 133 14.32 -11.92 -22.17
C ASP A 133 13.34 -11.05 -22.97
N GLY A 134 13.84 -9.96 -23.55
CA GLY A 134 13.04 -9.05 -24.38
C GLY A 134 12.21 -8.02 -23.63
N GLY A 135 12.40 -7.85 -22.31
CA GLY A 135 11.78 -6.77 -21.55
C GLY A 135 11.43 -7.17 -20.11
N TRP A 136 10.22 -6.83 -19.70
CA TRP A 136 9.69 -7.09 -18.36
C TRP A 136 8.76 -8.30 -18.39
N VAL A 137 8.96 -9.25 -17.47
CA VAL A 137 8.15 -10.47 -17.37
C VAL A 137 7.52 -10.56 -15.98
N PRO A 138 6.35 -11.22 -15.83
CA PRO A 138 5.69 -11.35 -14.53
C PRO A 138 6.59 -12.02 -13.48
N THR A 139 6.72 -11.40 -12.31
CA THR A 139 7.50 -11.95 -11.19
C THR A 139 6.83 -13.18 -10.58
N PHE A 140 5.49 -13.18 -10.54
CA PHE A 140 4.67 -14.20 -9.89
C PHE A 140 3.97 -15.07 -10.95
N PRO A 141 4.64 -16.09 -11.51
CA PRO A 141 4.16 -16.80 -12.70
C PRO A 141 2.87 -17.59 -12.49
N ASN A 142 2.57 -17.95 -11.23
CA ASN A 142 1.36 -18.71 -10.86
C ASN A 142 0.21 -17.82 -10.38
N ALA A 143 0.48 -16.54 -10.12
CA ALA A 143 -0.50 -15.67 -9.47
C ALA A 143 -1.59 -15.20 -10.44
N ARG A 144 -2.79 -14.96 -9.90
CA ARG A 144 -3.76 -14.05 -10.53
C ARG A 144 -3.60 -12.65 -9.93
N THR A 145 -3.51 -11.62 -10.77
CA THR A 145 -3.40 -10.24 -10.32
C THR A 145 -4.77 -9.57 -10.40
N LEU A 146 -5.31 -9.17 -9.25
CA LEU A 146 -6.52 -8.38 -9.16
C LEU A 146 -6.15 -6.91 -9.09
N MET A 147 -6.74 -6.08 -9.96
CA MET A 147 -6.46 -4.65 -9.98
C MET A 147 -7.71 -3.82 -10.29
N PRO A 148 -7.81 -2.57 -9.77
CA PRO A 148 -8.91 -1.68 -10.09
C PRO A 148 -9.04 -1.43 -11.60
N HIS A 149 -10.21 -1.74 -12.18
CA HIS A 149 -10.44 -1.59 -13.61
C HIS A 149 -10.27 -0.13 -14.08
N ARG A 150 -10.75 0.81 -13.27
CA ARG A 150 -10.68 2.25 -13.56
C ARG A 150 -9.24 2.73 -13.75
N GLY A 151 -8.30 2.21 -12.99
CA GLY A 151 -6.88 2.56 -13.11
C GLY A 151 -6.32 2.07 -14.43
N TYR A 152 -6.61 0.82 -14.79
CA TYR A 152 -6.21 0.26 -16.07
C TYR A 152 -6.78 1.04 -17.25
N GLU A 153 -8.07 1.36 -17.25
CA GLU A 153 -8.71 2.17 -18.29
C GLU A 153 -8.08 3.55 -18.42
N LEU A 154 -7.80 4.22 -17.28
CA LEU A 154 -7.16 5.52 -17.25
C LEU A 154 -5.78 5.47 -17.90
N PHE A 155 -4.90 4.55 -17.50
CA PHE A 155 -3.55 4.44 -18.07
C PHE A 155 -3.53 3.95 -19.53
N MET A 156 -4.60 3.29 -19.98
CA MET A 156 -4.82 2.96 -21.38
C MET A 156 -5.37 4.11 -22.22
N SER A 157 -5.85 5.20 -21.61
CA SER A 157 -6.36 6.38 -22.31
C SER A 157 -5.24 7.30 -22.81
N PRO A 158 -5.53 8.24 -23.74
CA PRO A 158 -4.58 9.28 -24.12
C PRO A 158 -4.11 10.15 -22.94
N GLU A 159 -5.02 10.45 -21.99
CA GLU A 159 -4.69 11.21 -20.78
C GLU A 159 -3.68 10.46 -19.93
N GLY A 160 -3.93 9.18 -19.66
CA GLY A 160 -3.01 8.32 -18.90
C GLY A 160 -1.65 8.17 -19.56
N ARG A 161 -1.60 8.01 -20.88
CA ARG A 161 -0.34 7.96 -21.65
C ARG A 161 0.50 9.22 -21.55
N ALA A 162 -0.11 10.37 -21.27
CA ALA A 162 0.60 11.63 -21.07
C ALA A 162 1.07 11.84 -19.62
N ARG A 163 0.67 10.97 -18.68
CA ARG A 163 1.06 11.10 -17.27
C ARG A 163 2.56 10.81 -17.09
N PRO A 164 3.29 11.58 -16.25
CA PRO A 164 4.73 11.40 -16.03
C PRO A 164 5.13 10.03 -15.49
N ASN A 165 4.20 9.29 -14.88
CA ASN A 165 4.42 7.96 -14.33
C ASN A 165 4.04 6.84 -15.29
N HIS A 166 3.65 7.09 -16.55
CA HIS A 166 3.19 6.03 -17.47
C HIS A 166 4.19 4.88 -17.67
N ASP A 167 5.49 5.14 -17.54
CA ASP A 167 6.54 4.11 -17.62
C ASP A 167 6.31 2.95 -16.63
N MET A 168 5.78 3.23 -15.43
CA MET A 168 5.42 2.17 -14.47
C MET A 168 4.34 1.24 -15.04
N PHE A 169 3.39 1.79 -15.79
CA PHE A 169 2.27 1.04 -16.32
C PHE A 169 2.75 0.16 -17.47
N ALA A 170 3.61 0.74 -18.33
CA ALA A 170 4.23 0.04 -19.44
C ALA A 170 5.09 -1.14 -18.98
N ASP A 171 5.88 -0.96 -17.92
CA ASP A 171 6.82 -2.01 -17.47
C ASP A 171 6.28 -2.93 -16.38
N SER A 172 5.32 -2.52 -15.56
CA SER A 172 4.88 -3.28 -14.37
C SER A 172 3.44 -3.77 -14.42
N VAL A 173 2.60 -3.22 -15.31
CA VAL A 173 1.19 -3.61 -15.41
C VAL A 173 0.89 -4.31 -16.72
N LEU A 174 1.28 -3.72 -17.86
CA LEU A 174 1.01 -4.30 -19.18
C LEU A 174 1.56 -5.72 -19.37
N PRO A 175 2.78 -6.09 -18.92
CA PRO A 175 3.27 -7.46 -19.09
C PRO A 175 2.45 -8.50 -18.32
N VAL A 176 1.90 -8.14 -17.16
CA VAL A 176 1.03 -9.03 -16.37
C VAL A 176 -0.32 -9.22 -17.06
N VAL A 177 -0.89 -8.14 -17.60
CA VAL A 177 -2.13 -8.20 -18.40
C VAL A 177 -1.91 -9.04 -19.65
N ALA A 178 -0.80 -8.84 -20.36
CA ALA A 178 -0.44 -9.59 -21.57
C ALA A 178 -0.22 -11.09 -21.30
N ALA A 179 0.22 -11.45 -20.09
CA ALA A 179 0.34 -12.84 -19.65
C ALA A 179 -1.03 -13.52 -19.40
N GLY A 180 -2.15 -12.80 -19.48
CA GLY A 180 -3.50 -13.35 -19.37
C GLY A 180 -3.91 -13.76 -17.96
N ARG A 181 -3.27 -13.19 -16.94
CA ARG A 181 -3.46 -13.53 -15.52
C ARG A 181 -4.05 -12.40 -14.68
N THR A 182 -4.71 -11.44 -15.33
CA THR A 182 -5.33 -10.29 -14.66
C THR A 182 -6.83 -10.46 -14.52
N GLU A 183 -7.35 -10.11 -13.34
CA GLU A 183 -8.78 -9.91 -13.08
C GLU A 183 -9.02 -8.45 -12.71
N PHE A 184 -10.06 -7.85 -13.29
CA PHE A 184 -10.36 -6.44 -13.06
C PHE A 184 -11.47 -6.30 -12.02
N VAL A 185 -11.17 -5.54 -10.97
CA VAL A 185 -12.13 -5.18 -9.92
C VAL A 185 -12.99 -4.03 -10.42
N PRO A 186 -14.33 -4.15 -10.42
CA PRO A 186 -15.21 -3.11 -10.94
C PRO A 186 -15.17 -1.86 -10.04
N PRO A 187 -15.52 -0.67 -10.56
CA PRO A 187 -15.39 0.60 -9.83
C PRO A 187 -16.13 0.66 -8.48
N GLU A 188 -17.23 -0.08 -8.33
CA GLU A 188 -17.99 -0.22 -7.09
C GLU A 188 -17.31 -1.11 -6.03
N GLY A 189 -16.22 -1.79 -6.39
CA GLY A 189 -15.53 -2.76 -5.53
C GLY A 189 -16.31 -4.06 -5.39
N GLY A 190 -16.27 -4.66 -4.21
CA GLY A 190 -16.98 -5.90 -3.89
C GLY A 190 -16.06 -7.08 -3.58
N GLU A 191 -16.68 -8.24 -3.33
CA GLU A 191 -15.96 -9.48 -3.09
C GLU A 191 -15.32 -9.97 -4.40
N SER A 192 -13.99 -10.10 -4.41
CA SER A 192 -13.24 -10.48 -5.63
C SER A 192 -12.38 -11.73 -5.42
N LEU A 193 -12.03 -12.02 -4.17
CA LEU A 193 -11.36 -13.24 -3.74
C LEU A 193 -11.99 -13.63 -2.41
N ALA A 194 -12.23 -14.92 -2.17
CA ALA A 194 -12.81 -15.38 -0.90
C ALA A 194 -12.06 -14.75 0.29
N ASP A 195 -12.80 -14.26 1.27
CA ASP A 195 -12.32 -13.51 2.45
C ASP A 195 -11.85 -12.07 2.20
N PHE A 196 -11.67 -11.64 0.94
CA PHE A 196 -11.21 -10.30 0.56
C PHE A 196 -12.30 -9.49 -0.16
N THR A 197 -12.56 -8.28 0.32
CA THR A 197 -13.53 -7.34 -0.27
C THR A 197 -12.86 -6.02 -0.60
N TYR A 198 -12.94 -5.61 -1.86
CA TYR A 198 -12.51 -4.29 -2.30
C TYR A 198 -13.54 -3.23 -1.90
N VAL A 199 -13.06 -2.13 -1.33
CA VAL A 199 -13.86 -0.98 -0.89
C VAL A 199 -13.32 0.27 -1.58
N PRO A 200 -14.11 0.93 -2.45
CA PRO A 200 -13.66 2.14 -3.13
C PRO A 200 -13.30 3.25 -2.13
N THR A 201 -12.09 3.77 -2.25
CA THR A 201 -11.53 4.85 -1.44
C THR A 201 -10.80 5.86 -2.34
N PRO A 202 -11.49 6.43 -3.35
CA PRO A 202 -10.89 7.33 -4.32
C PRO A 202 -10.37 8.61 -3.65
N GLY A 203 -9.48 9.28 -4.37
CA GLY A 203 -9.01 10.63 -4.07
C GLY A 203 -7.51 10.74 -3.94
N HIS A 204 -6.83 9.69 -3.45
CA HIS A 204 -5.38 9.59 -3.64
C HIS A 204 -5.08 9.43 -5.13
N SER A 205 -5.69 8.43 -5.74
CA SER A 205 -5.87 8.27 -7.18
C SER A 205 -7.36 8.00 -7.46
N PRO A 206 -7.85 8.18 -8.70
CA PRO A 206 -9.25 7.93 -9.03
C PRO A 206 -9.66 6.45 -8.93
N ASP A 207 -8.70 5.52 -9.02
CA ASP A 207 -8.87 4.08 -8.98
C ASP A 207 -8.64 3.46 -7.59
N HIS A 208 -8.28 4.28 -6.60
CA HIS A 208 -7.86 3.78 -5.29
C HIS A 208 -8.95 2.99 -4.57
N MET A 209 -8.58 1.80 -4.09
CA MET A 209 -9.43 0.93 -3.28
C MET A 209 -8.66 0.38 -2.08
N SER A 210 -9.32 0.37 -0.93
CA SER A 210 -8.86 -0.35 0.25
C SER A 210 -9.42 -1.78 0.21
N ILE A 211 -8.76 -2.72 0.90
CA ILE A 211 -9.14 -4.14 0.88
C ILE A 211 -9.42 -4.59 2.32
N LEU A 212 -10.64 -5.09 2.55
CA LEU A 212 -11.01 -5.75 3.81
C LEU A 212 -10.70 -7.23 3.73
N LEU A 213 -10.09 -7.76 4.80
CA LEU A 213 -9.91 -9.19 5.03
C LEU A 213 -10.83 -9.62 6.17
N ARG A 214 -11.59 -10.69 5.99
CA ARG A 214 -12.43 -11.29 7.04
C ARG A 214 -12.03 -12.74 7.28
N SER A 215 -11.83 -13.14 8.52
CA SER A 215 -11.47 -14.51 8.87
C SER A 215 -11.93 -14.83 10.29
N ASP A 216 -12.73 -15.89 10.46
CA ASP A 216 -13.23 -16.35 11.77
C ASP A 216 -13.82 -15.23 12.64
N GLY A 217 -14.71 -14.42 12.06
CA GLY A 217 -15.35 -13.28 12.73
C GLY A 217 -14.41 -12.12 13.09
N ARG A 218 -13.14 -12.17 12.70
CA ARG A 218 -12.17 -11.07 12.80
C ARG A 218 -12.00 -10.38 11.46
N GLU A 219 -11.61 -9.12 11.50
CA GLU A 219 -11.44 -8.32 10.29
C GLU A 219 -10.21 -7.42 10.36
N ALA A 220 -9.62 -7.18 9.20
CA ALA A 220 -8.51 -6.25 9.02
C ALA A 220 -8.70 -5.45 7.73
N LEU A 221 -8.04 -4.29 7.67
CA LEU A 221 -8.08 -3.35 6.56
C LEU A 221 -6.67 -3.16 6.02
N PHE A 222 -6.44 -3.52 4.76
CA PHE A 222 -5.31 -3.05 3.97
C PHE A 222 -5.74 -1.75 3.31
N ALA A 223 -5.32 -0.63 3.88
CA ALA A 223 -5.94 0.64 3.55
C ALA A 223 -5.43 1.26 2.25
N GLY A 224 -4.30 0.79 1.71
CA GLY A 224 -3.57 1.52 0.67
C GLY A 224 -3.14 2.91 1.18
N ASP A 225 -3.24 3.88 0.30
CA ASP A 225 -2.73 5.25 0.45
C ASP A 225 -3.82 6.22 0.93
N VAL A 226 -4.80 5.68 1.64
CA VAL A 226 -5.74 6.48 2.45
C VAL A 226 -4.96 7.41 3.40
N LEU A 227 -3.82 6.98 3.92
CA LEU A 227 -2.89 7.77 4.71
C LEU A 227 -1.44 7.38 4.41
N HIS A 228 -0.53 8.35 4.59
CA HIS A 228 0.91 8.21 4.39
C HIS A 228 1.69 8.25 5.71
N HIS A 229 1.10 8.88 6.74
CA HIS A 229 1.72 8.99 8.05
C HIS A 229 0.65 8.95 9.18
N PRO A 230 0.94 8.36 10.36
CA PRO A 230 -0.03 8.26 11.47
C PRO A 230 -0.61 9.59 11.94
N VAL A 231 0.11 10.71 11.74
CA VAL A 231 -0.40 12.06 12.08
C VAL A 231 -1.71 12.39 11.36
N GLN A 232 -1.96 11.81 10.18
CA GLN A 232 -3.21 11.97 9.44
C GLN A 232 -4.40 11.25 10.11
N VAL A 233 -4.18 10.41 11.11
CA VAL A 233 -5.26 9.85 11.95
C VAL A 233 -5.81 10.94 12.87
N ALA A 234 -4.93 11.70 13.51
CA ALA A 234 -5.32 12.84 14.34
C ALA A 234 -5.77 14.05 13.51
N ARG A 235 -5.20 14.22 12.31
CA ARG A 235 -5.50 15.28 11.33
C ARG A 235 -5.91 14.71 9.98
N PRO A 236 -7.12 14.13 9.87
CA PRO A 236 -7.57 13.52 8.62
C PRO A 236 -7.81 14.53 7.50
N ASP A 237 -7.87 15.82 7.81
CA ASP A 237 -7.91 16.93 6.87
C ASP A 237 -6.57 17.19 6.15
N TRP A 238 -5.44 16.84 6.76
CA TRP A 238 -4.11 17.00 6.15
C TRP A 238 -3.90 15.98 5.04
N CYS A 239 -4.15 16.39 3.80
CA CYS A 239 -3.92 15.55 2.63
C CYS A 239 -2.45 15.57 2.22
N SER A 240 -1.97 14.47 1.65
CA SER A 240 -0.61 14.42 1.14
C SER A 240 -0.48 15.14 -0.19
N MET A 241 0.72 15.62 -0.52
CA MET A 241 1.05 16.16 -1.84
C MET A 241 0.80 15.16 -2.99
N PHE A 242 0.66 13.86 -2.68
CA PHE A 242 0.38 12.80 -3.64
C PHE A 242 -1.12 12.59 -3.92
N CYS A 243 -2.03 13.23 -3.18
CA CYS A 243 -3.47 13.08 -3.44
C CYS A 243 -3.89 13.89 -4.67
N GLU A 244 -4.37 13.22 -5.72
CA GLU A 244 -4.90 13.86 -6.94
C GLU A 244 -6.16 14.70 -6.67
N ALA A 245 -7.02 14.26 -5.75
CA ALA A 245 -8.25 14.94 -5.36
C ALA A 245 -8.35 15.04 -3.82
N PRO A 246 -7.75 16.07 -3.19
CA PRO A 246 -7.62 16.18 -1.73
C PRO A 246 -8.92 16.05 -0.95
N GLU A 247 -10.00 16.73 -1.37
CA GLU A 247 -11.27 16.66 -0.66
C GLU A 247 -11.90 15.25 -0.74
N GLU A 248 -11.74 14.56 -1.87
CA GLU A 248 -12.20 13.19 -2.01
C GLU A 248 -11.35 12.23 -1.16
N ALA A 249 -10.04 12.42 -1.15
CA ALA A 249 -9.11 11.65 -0.32
C ALA A 249 -9.44 11.80 1.18
N ARG A 250 -9.76 13.03 1.61
CA ARG A 250 -10.21 13.33 2.97
C ARG A 250 -11.50 12.59 3.32
N ARG A 251 -12.51 12.60 2.44
CA ARG A 251 -13.77 11.85 2.65
C ARG A 251 -13.53 10.35 2.74
N SER A 252 -12.69 9.80 1.87
CA SER A 252 -12.29 8.39 1.91
C SER A 252 -11.56 8.04 3.20
N ARG A 253 -10.65 8.91 3.66
CA ARG A 253 -9.93 8.75 4.92
C ARG A 253 -10.85 8.76 6.13
N LEU A 254 -11.73 9.75 6.25
CA LEU A 254 -12.69 9.81 7.35
C LEU A 254 -13.56 8.55 7.40
N ARG A 255 -14.11 8.12 6.25
CA ARG A 255 -14.89 6.88 6.16
C ARG A 255 -14.13 5.65 6.64
N MET A 256 -12.85 5.50 6.26
CA MET A 256 -12.05 4.35 6.68
C MET A 256 -11.65 4.42 8.14
N LEU A 257 -11.33 5.61 8.67
CA LEU A 257 -11.07 5.80 10.10
C LEU A 257 -12.30 5.47 10.95
N ASP A 258 -13.49 5.89 10.50
CA ASP A 258 -14.78 5.56 11.11
C ASP A 258 -15.00 4.04 11.12
N LEU A 259 -14.86 3.40 9.96
CA LEU A 259 -15.01 1.95 9.81
C LEU A 259 -14.04 1.18 10.71
N ALA A 260 -12.76 1.60 10.74
CA ALA A 260 -11.72 0.97 11.54
C ALA A 260 -12.00 1.10 13.04
N ALA A 261 -12.42 2.28 13.50
CA ALA A 261 -12.74 2.51 14.91
C ALA A 261 -14.01 1.76 15.35
N GLU A 262 -15.08 1.81 14.55
CA GLU A 262 -16.36 1.17 14.86
C GLU A 262 -16.21 -0.36 14.95
N ARG A 263 -15.49 -0.95 13.99
CA ARG A 263 -15.36 -2.40 13.87
C ARG A 263 -14.10 -2.95 14.53
N ARG A 264 -13.29 -2.08 15.15
CA ARG A 264 -12.02 -2.41 15.80
C ARG A 264 -11.08 -3.18 14.87
N LEU A 265 -10.94 -2.68 13.65
CA LEU A 265 -10.11 -3.31 12.62
C LEU A 265 -8.63 -3.16 12.97
N ILE A 266 -7.84 -4.18 12.64
CA ILE A 266 -6.40 -4.00 12.45
C ILE A 266 -6.21 -3.30 11.11
N TRP A 267 -5.52 -2.17 11.13
CA TRP A 267 -5.19 -1.37 9.96
C TRP A 267 -3.75 -1.68 9.53
N PHE A 268 -3.59 -2.23 8.33
CA PHE A 268 -2.33 -2.41 7.63
C PHE A 268 -2.17 -1.26 6.63
N SER A 269 -1.25 -0.34 6.92
CA SER A 269 -0.93 0.82 6.07
C SER A 269 0.16 0.45 5.06
N SER A 270 0.17 1.07 3.89
CA SER A 270 1.26 0.96 2.92
C SER A 270 2.48 1.82 3.27
N HIS A 271 2.31 2.86 4.09
CA HIS A 271 3.32 3.91 4.25
C HIS A 271 3.68 4.29 5.68
N CYS A 272 2.89 3.94 6.69
CA CYS A 272 3.29 4.16 8.08
C CYS A 272 4.58 3.39 8.38
N ALA A 273 5.68 4.08 8.62
CA ALA A 273 7.01 3.44 8.65
C ALA A 273 7.17 2.35 9.71
N GLY A 274 6.59 2.56 10.89
CA GLY A 274 6.80 1.75 12.09
C GLY A 274 6.55 0.26 12.00
N THR A 275 5.59 -0.26 12.74
CA THR A 275 5.16 -1.65 12.52
C THR A 275 4.26 -1.77 11.28
N SER A 276 3.88 -0.61 10.72
CA SER A 276 2.92 -0.42 9.60
C SER A 276 1.51 -0.98 9.87
N ALA A 277 1.33 -1.63 11.03
CA ALA A 277 0.09 -2.16 11.53
C ALA A 277 -0.33 -1.38 12.79
N GLY A 278 -1.62 -1.11 12.94
CA GLY A 278 -2.13 -0.42 14.10
C GLY A 278 -3.64 -0.53 14.23
N THR A 279 -4.17 0.06 15.28
CA THR A 279 -5.59 0.21 15.50
C THR A 279 -5.96 1.68 15.61
N VAL A 280 -7.17 2.00 15.15
CA VAL A 280 -7.74 3.34 15.28
C VAL A 280 -8.79 3.30 16.38
N ALA A 281 -8.75 4.25 17.31
CA ALA A 281 -9.82 4.50 18.27
C ALA A 281 -10.42 5.88 18.06
N ARG A 282 -11.69 6.05 18.44
CA ARG A 282 -12.42 7.32 18.34
C ARG A 282 -12.68 7.89 19.74
N ASN A 283 -12.29 9.15 19.94
CA ASN A 283 -12.52 9.92 21.17
C ASN A 283 -13.22 11.25 20.80
N GLY A 284 -14.55 11.26 20.86
CA GLY A 284 -15.34 12.39 20.34
C GLY A 284 -15.15 12.56 18.83
N GLU A 285 -14.74 13.74 18.41
CA GLU A 285 -14.45 14.06 16.99
C GLU A 285 -13.03 13.67 16.55
N ARG A 286 -12.18 13.22 17.49
CA ARG A 286 -10.78 12.87 17.20
C ARG A 286 -10.58 11.38 17.06
N PHE A 287 -9.59 11.00 16.26
CA PHE A 287 -9.10 9.63 16.20
C PHE A 287 -7.69 9.54 16.77
N THR A 288 -7.34 8.38 17.31
CA THR A 288 -5.99 8.06 17.79
C THR A 288 -5.49 6.79 17.13
N TRP A 289 -4.22 6.80 16.73
CA TRP A 289 -3.52 5.62 16.23
C TRP A 289 -2.77 4.93 17.37
N THR A 290 -2.77 3.60 17.38
CA THR A 290 -1.92 2.81 18.27
C THR A 290 -1.26 1.72 17.43
N PHE A 291 0.07 1.69 17.41
CA PHE A 291 0.80 0.63 16.73
C PHE A 291 0.59 -0.71 17.42
N LEU A 292 0.58 -1.78 16.63
CA LEU A 292 0.61 -3.16 17.12
C LEU A 292 2.05 -3.66 17.22
#